data_AF-A0A0G3HF99-F1
#
_entry.id   AF-A0A0G3HF99-F1
#
_cell.length_a   1.000
_cell.length_b   1.000
_cell.length_c   1.000
_cell.angle_alpha   90.00
_cell.angle_beta   90.00
_cell.angle_gamma   90.00
#
_symmetry.space_group_name_H-M   'P 1'
#
loop_
_entity.id
_entity.type
_entity.pdbx_description
1 polymer ?
#
loop_
_entity_poly.entity_id
_entity_poly.type
_entity_poly.pdbx_seq_one_letter_code
_entity_poly.pdbx_strand_id
1 'polypeptide(L)'
;MTALGEAFSEGRITVDEYDERCRVVSAARFPCDVESAFADLPFPSAGAGHNFAVAVPEPVFTASEIDRLHRASQRNRAGVVALTTIGTIAAGTLFAETTAGLSLLLMLAVPIVVVLLYVMKVGPSSWYQPSVRQLRRARMREIEQRHALETAEKRARDRIEAAELRARRHKLSGEISTEILEVARRGLGKMKH
;
A
#
# COMPACT_ATOMS: atom_id res chain seq x y z
N MET A 1 21.69 9.22 6.40
CA MET A 1 21.43 9.68 7.79
C MET A 1 20.72 8.62 8.64
N THR A 2 19.73 7.89 8.12
CA THR A 2 19.01 6.84 8.87
C THR A 2 19.92 5.73 9.43
N ALA A 3 20.90 5.26 8.65
CA ALA A 3 21.85 4.22 9.09
C ALA A 3 22.81 4.67 10.22
N LEU A 4 23.18 5.96 10.28
CA LEU A 4 23.99 6.52 11.40
C LEU A 4 23.17 6.58 12.68
N GLY A 5 21.90 7.01 12.58
CA GLY A 5 20.99 7.08 13.72
C GLY A 5 20.65 5.69 14.28
N GLU A 6 20.55 4.69 13.41
CA GLU A 6 20.34 3.29 13.79
C GLU A 6 21.55 2.72 14.57
N ALA A 7 22.77 2.89 14.03
CA ALA A 7 24.00 2.46 14.70
C ALA A 7 24.22 3.14 16.07
N PHE A 8 23.81 4.42 16.20
CA PHE A 8 23.83 5.14 17.47
C PHE A 8 22.80 4.58 18.46
N SER A 9 21.57 4.31 18.00
CA SER A 9 20.52 3.74 18.85
C SER A 9 20.83 2.31 19.33
N GLU A 10 21.62 1.56 18.57
CA GLU A 10 22.15 0.25 18.95
C GLU A 10 23.36 0.32 19.91
N GLY A 11 23.88 1.53 20.19
CA GLY A 11 25.05 1.75 21.06
C GLY A 11 26.38 1.27 20.46
N ARG A 12 26.43 1.07 19.13
CA ARG A 12 27.61 0.54 18.43
C ARG A 12 28.64 1.61 18.08
N ILE A 13 28.21 2.88 18.08
CA ILE A 13 29.05 4.05 17.92
C ILE A 13 28.82 4.99 19.09
N THR A 14 29.88 5.65 19.54
CA THR A 14 29.79 6.60 20.66
C THR A 14 29.17 7.93 20.20
N VAL A 15 28.68 8.74 21.15
CA VAL A 15 28.10 10.07 20.87
C VAL A 15 29.10 10.96 20.12
N ASP A 16 30.36 10.97 20.55
CA ASP A 16 31.41 11.80 19.95
C ASP A 16 31.72 11.36 18.51
N GLU A 17 31.71 10.05 18.26
CA GLU A 17 31.93 9.48 16.94
C GLU A 17 30.75 9.72 16.00
N TYR A 18 29.52 9.69 16.50
CA TYR A 18 28.33 10.04 15.74
C TYR A 18 28.34 11.51 15.30
N ASP A 19 28.75 12.43 16.18
CA ASP A 19 28.81 13.86 15.86
C ASP A 19 29.89 14.17 14.82
N GLU A 20 31.09 13.59 14.95
CA GLU A 20 32.15 13.78 13.96
C GLU A 20 31.75 13.23 12.58
N ARG A 21 31.12 12.04 12.52
CA ARG A 21 30.63 11.47 11.25
C ARG A 21 29.47 12.28 10.65
N CYS A 22 28.58 12.84 11.47
CA CYS A 22 27.56 13.77 11.01
C CYS A 22 28.17 15.07 10.44
N ARG A 23 29.25 15.56 11.06
CA ARG A 23 29.98 16.74 10.57
C ARG A 23 30.66 16.47 9.23
N VAL A 24 31.30 15.32 9.06
CA VAL A 24 31.89 14.89 7.77
C VAL A 24 30.82 14.76 6.69
N VAL A 25 29.69 14.13 6.98
CA VAL A 25 28.58 13.97 6.01
C VAL A 25 27.94 15.31 5.64
N SER A 26 27.83 16.26 6.59
CA SER A 26 27.25 17.58 6.32
C SER A 26 28.20 18.53 5.59
N ALA A 27 29.52 18.36 5.75
CA ALA A 27 30.54 19.10 5.00
C ALA A 27 30.91 18.45 3.65
N ALA A 28 30.47 17.21 3.41
CA ALA A 28 30.78 16.46 2.19
C ALA A 28 30.20 17.15 0.94
N ARG A 29 31.06 17.37 -0.06
CA ARG A 29 30.67 17.94 -1.35
C ARG A 29 30.53 16.90 -2.45
N PHE A 30 31.18 15.73 -2.27
CA PHE A 30 31.17 14.65 -3.24
C PHE A 30 30.66 13.34 -2.62
N PRO A 31 30.02 12.44 -3.41
CA PRO A 31 29.44 11.19 -2.89
C PRO A 31 30.47 10.24 -2.25
N CYS A 32 31.71 10.24 -2.71
CA CYS A 32 32.80 9.43 -2.15
C CYS A 32 33.15 9.81 -0.71
N ASP A 33 33.01 11.09 -0.36
CA ASP A 33 33.31 11.60 0.98
C ASP A 33 32.24 11.09 1.98
N VAL A 34 30.99 11.01 1.51
CA VAL A 34 29.89 10.43 2.29
C VAL A 34 30.13 8.94 2.50
N GLU A 35 30.50 8.19 1.45
CA GLU A 35 30.71 6.73 1.53
C GLU A 35 31.81 6.35 2.53
N SER A 36 32.90 7.14 2.61
CA SER A 36 33.97 6.94 3.59
C SER A 36 33.50 7.00 5.05
N ALA A 37 32.49 7.83 5.36
CA ALA A 37 31.96 7.99 6.72
C ALA A 37 31.20 6.75 7.22
N PHE A 38 30.84 5.83 6.30
CA PHE A 38 30.07 4.63 6.60
C PHE A 38 30.78 3.34 6.17
N ALA A 39 32.04 3.39 5.72
CA ALA A 39 32.76 2.24 5.18
C ALA A 39 32.82 1.03 6.14
N ASP A 40 32.87 1.30 7.45
CA ASP A 40 32.92 0.27 8.51
C ASP A 40 31.55 -0.20 8.98
N LEU A 41 30.47 0.47 8.56
CA LEU A 41 29.10 0.05 8.91
C LEU A 41 28.66 -1.00 7.88
N PRO A 42 28.17 -2.18 8.32
CA PRO A 42 27.66 -3.18 7.41
C PRO A 42 26.38 -2.62 6.76
N PHE A 43 26.51 -2.03 5.58
CA PHE A 43 25.35 -1.69 4.78
C PHE A 43 24.64 -2.97 4.37
N PRO A 44 23.30 -3.01 4.35
CA PRO A 44 22.58 -4.04 3.63
C PRO A 44 22.96 -3.88 2.15
N SER A 45 23.89 -4.72 1.70
CA SER A 45 24.30 -4.78 0.31
C SER A 45 23.07 -5.07 -0.53
N ALA A 46 22.60 -4.06 -1.27
CA ALA A 46 21.55 -4.20 -2.26
C ALA A 46 22.08 -5.06 -3.41
N GLY A 47 22.18 -6.37 -3.21
CA GLY A 47 22.88 -7.22 -4.16
C GLY A 47 23.14 -8.65 -3.72
N ALA A 48 22.28 -9.28 -2.94
CA ALA A 48 22.20 -10.74 -2.88
C ALA A 48 20.92 -11.14 -2.17
N GLY A 49 20.08 -11.94 -2.84
CA GLY A 49 18.84 -12.42 -2.27
C GLY A 49 19.07 -13.16 -0.96
N HIS A 50 18.44 -12.69 0.11
CA HIS A 50 18.15 -13.50 1.28
C HIS A 50 16.81 -13.07 1.88
N ASN A 51 15.95 -14.07 2.05
CA ASN A 51 14.71 -13.97 2.78
C ASN A 51 15.02 -13.64 4.24
N PHE A 52 14.85 -12.39 4.63
CA PHE A 52 14.73 -12.03 6.04
C PHE A 52 13.30 -11.54 6.28
N ALA A 53 12.56 -12.36 7.02
CA ALA A 53 11.30 -11.97 7.64
C ALA A 53 11.59 -10.92 8.72
N VAL A 54 11.90 -9.70 8.29
CA VAL A 54 11.74 -8.50 9.09
C VAL A 54 10.23 -8.34 9.28
N ALA A 55 9.78 -8.08 10.52
CA ALA A 55 8.43 -7.61 10.76
C ALA A 55 8.28 -6.23 10.08
N VAL A 56 8.03 -6.26 8.77
CA VAL A 56 7.69 -5.11 7.94
C VAL A 56 6.44 -4.50 8.57
N PRO A 57 6.41 -3.19 8.89
CA PRO A 57 5.17 -2.52 9.27
C PRO A 57 4.12 -2.93 8.24
N GLU A 58 3.00 -3.53 8.67
CA GLU A 58 2.00 -4.03 7.73
C GLU A 58 1.76 -2.96 6.67
N PRO A 59 2.15 -3.20 5.41
CA PRO A 59 2.07 -2.15 4.41
C PRO A 59 0.59 -1.83 4.28
N VAL A 60 0.21 -0.61 4.64
CA VAL A 60 -1.16 -0.14 4.48
C VAL A 60 -1.38 0.03 2.98
N PHE A 61 -1.71 -1.08 2.33
CA PHE A 61 -1.96 -1.12 0.90
C PHE A 61 -3.24 -0.35 0.62
N THR A 62 -3.14 0.70 -0.19
CA THR A 62 -4.32 1.43 -0.63
C THR A 62 -5.15 0.51 -1.54
N ALA A 63 -6.49 0.57 -1.49
CA ALA A 63 -7.35 -0.28 -2.33
C ALA A 63 -7.00 -0.22 -3.83
N SER A 64 -6.51 0.93 -4.30
CA SER A 64 -6.01 1.08 -5.68
C SER A 64 -4.70 0.36 -5.98
N GLU A 65 -3.86 0.13 -4.97
CA GLU A 65 -2.62 -0.62 -5.08
C GLU A 65 -2.88 -2.12 -5.10
N ILE A 66 -3.79 -2.60 -4.24
CA ILE A 66 -4.28 -3.99 -4.25
C ILE A 66 -4.87 -4.35 -5.61
N ASP A 67 -5.67 -3.46 -6.20
CA ASP A 67 -6.31 -3.70 -7.50
C ASP A 67 -5.28 -3.68 -8.66
N ARG A 68 -4.22 -2.87 -8.56
CA ARG A 68 -3.09 -2.91 -9.50
C ARG A 68 -2.31 -4.21 -9.40
N LEU A 69 -2.02 -4.67 -8.18
CA LEU A 69 -1.35 -5.95 -7.92
C LEU A 69 -2.21 -7.13 -8.38
N HIS A 70 -3.52 -7.06 -8.18
CA HIS A 70 -4.46 -8.09 -8.61
C HIS A 70 -4.49 -8.21 -10.14
N ARG A 71 -4.58 -7.08 -10.86
CA ARG A 71 -4.53 -7.07 -12.33
C ARG A 71 -3.17 -7.48 -12.90
N ALA A 72 -2.08 -7.14 -12.21
CA ALA A 72 -0.74 -7.60 -12.57
C ALA A 72 -0.63 -9.13 -12.37
N SER A 73 -1.13 -9.66 -11.26
CA SER A 73 -1.17 -11.09 -10.95
C SER A 73 -2.00 -11.87 -11.98
N GLN A 74 -3.15 -11.34 -12.41
CA GLN A 74 -4.00 -11.99 -13.42
C GLN A 74 -3.31 -12.16 -14.78
N ARG A 75 -2.54 -11.16 -15.22
CA ARG A 75 -1.75 -11.27 -16.46
C ARG A 75 -0.66 -12.34 -16.33
N ASN A 76 0.01 -12.41 -15.19
CA ASN A 76 1.02 -13.45 -14.94
C ASN A 76 0.39 -14.85 -14.93
N ARG A 77 -0.78 -15.02 -14.29
CA ARG A 77 -1.51 -16.30 -14.28
C ARG A 77 -1.96 -16.72 -15.68
N ALA A 78 -2.48 -15.78 -16.47
CA ALA A 78 -2.85 -16.05 -17.86
C ALA A 78 -1.63 -16.46 -18.72
N GLY A 79 -0.47 -15.84 -18.46
CA GLY A 79 0.80 -16.21 -19.10
C GLY A 79 1.22 -17.63 -18.76
N VAL A 80 1.18 -18.00 -17.48
CA VAL A 80 1.49 -19.37 -17.03
C VAL A 80 0.53 -20.38 -17.65
N VAL A 81 -0.78 -20.12 -17.66
CA VAL A 81 -1.76 -21.03 -18.28
C VAL A 81 -1.47 -21.22 -19.77
N ALA A 82 -1.25 -20.13 -20.51
CA ALA A 82 -0.93 -20.21 -21.93
C ALA A 82 0.39 -20.96 -22.19
N LEU A 83 1.44 -20.72 -21.40
CA LEU A 83 2.71 -21.44 -21.50
C LEU A 83 2.57 -22.92 -21.18
N THR A 84 1.79 -23.28 -20.16
CA THR A 84 1.53 -24.68 -19.79
C THR A 84 0.76 -25.38 -20.90
N THR A 85 -0.30 -24.77 -21.45
CA THR A 85 -1.07 -25.36 -22.56
C THR A 85 -0.18 -25.60 -23.78
N ILE A 86 0.66 -24.64 -24.12
CA ILE A 86 1.61 -24.78 -25.22
C ILE A 86 2.65 -25.87 -24.90
N GLY A 87 3.22 -25.88 -23.69
CA GLY A 87 4.17 -26.89 -23.25
C GLY A 87 3.60 -28.32 -23.27
N THR A 88 2.33 -28.52 -22.90
CA THR A 88 1.66 -29.82 -22.98
C THR A 88 1.49 -30.30 -24.42
N ILE A 89 1.16 -29.39 -25.36
CA ILE A 89 1.08 -29.72 -26.79
C ILE A 89 2.46 -30.09 -27.34
N ALA A 90 3.52 -29.38 -26.94
CA ALA A 90 4.91 -29.70 -27.29
C ALA A 90 5.33 -31.07 -26.74
N ALA A 91 5.04 -31.34 -25.46
CA ALA A 91 5.40 -32.59 -24.80
C ALA A 91 4.78 -33.79 -25.52
N GLY A 92 3.52 -33.68 -25.97
CA GLY A 92 2.87 -34.73 -26.78
C GLY A 92 3.59 -35.06 -28.08
N THR A 93 4.38 -34.12 -28.64
CA THR A 93 5.11 -34.29 -29.91
C THR A 93 6.52 -34.84 -29.73
N LEU A 94 7.09 -34.72 -28.53
CA LEU A 94 8.39 -35.32 -28.17
C LEU A 94 8.29 -36.84 -27.93
N PHE A 95 7.10 -37.36 -27.59
CA PHE A 95 6.84 -38.80 -27.48
C PHE A 95 6.62 -39.50 -28.84
N ALA A 96 6.51 -38.74 -29.93
CA ALA A 96 6.43 -39.28 -31.28
C ALA A 96 7.84 -39.25 -31.90
N GLU A 97 8.53 -40.39 -31.92
CA GLU A 97 9.92 -40.57 -32.36
C GLU A 97 10.15 -40.24 -33.86
N THR A 98 10.00 -38.97 -34.23
CA THR A 98 10.19 -38.49 -35.59
C THR A 98 11.03 -37.22 -35.56
N THR A 99 11.92 -37.07 -36.55
CA THR A 99 12.72 -35.86 -36.80
C THR A 99 11.86 -34.60 -36.98
N ALA A 100 10.55 -34.74 -37.16
CA ALA A 100 9.56 -33.66 -37.15
C ALA A 100 9.38 -32.99 -35.76
N GLY A 101 9.70 -33.67 -34.66
CA GLY A 101 9.52 -33.14 -33.30
C GLY A 101 10.40 -31.92 -33.00
N LEU A 102 11.63 -31.88 -33.49
CA LEU A 102 12.53 -30.71 -33.36
C LEU A 102 12.03 -29.50 -34.16
N SER A 103 11.49 -29.73 -35.36
CA SER A 103 10.90 -28.68 -36.19
C SER A 103 9.66 -28.09 -35.54
N LEU A 104 8.82 -28.93 -34.93
CA LEU A 104 7.62 -28.49 -34.23
C LEU A 104 7.94 -27.74 -32.93
N LEU A 105 8.96 -28.18 -32.18
CA LEU A 105 9.45 -27.49 -30.98
C LEU A 105 9.90 -26.06 -31.30
N LEU A 106 10.65 -25.88 -32.39
CA LEU A 106 11.12 -24.58 -32.83
C LEU A 106 9.96 -23.69 -33.31
N MET A 107 8.96 -24.28 -33.97
CA MET A 107 7.75 -23.56 -34.36
C MET A 107 6.89 -23.15 -33.16
N LEU A 108 6.91 -23.93 -32.08
CA LEU A 108 6.19 -23.66 -30.84
C LEU A 108 6.94 -22.71 -29.89
N ALA A 109 8.25 -22.57 -30.05
CA ALA A 109 9.02 -21.54 -29.35
C ALA A 109 8.54 -20.12 -29.72
N VAL A 110 8.07 -19.91 -30.96
CA VAL A 110 7.54 -18.61 -31.42
C VAL A 110 6.31 -18.16 -30.63
N PRO A 111 5.22 -18.95 -30.49
CA PRO A 111 4.09 -18.55 -29.66
C PRO A 111 4.43 -18.46 -28.17
N ILE A 112 5.37 -19.27 -27.65
CA ILE A 112 5.87 -19.15 -26.27
C ILE A 112 6.49 -17.77 -26.04
N VAL A 113 7.37 -17.33 -26.93
CA VAL A 113 8.04 -16.03 -26.86
C VAL A 113 7.02 -14.89 -27.01
N VAL A 114 6.03 -15.02 -27.91
CA VAL A 114 4.95 -14.05 -28.04
C VAL A 114 4.11 -13.95 -26.77
N VAL A 115 3.78 -15.07 -26.12
CA VAL A 115 3.07 -15.09 -24.84
C VAL A 115 3.92 -14.44 -23.73
N LEU A 116 5.22 -14.73 -23.68
CA LEU A 116 6.13 -14.14 -22.70
C LEU A 116 6.25 -12.62 -22.85
N LEU A 117 6.40 -12.14 -24.10
CA LEU A 117 6.54 -10.72 -24.41
C LEU A 117 5.21 -9.97 -24.22
N TYR A 118 4.10 -10.58 -24.63
CA TYR A 118 2.80 -9.90 -24.69
C TYR A 118 2.00 -10.02 -23.38
N VAL A 119 1.96 -11.21 -22.79
CA VAL A 119 1.12 -11.49 -21.62
C VAL A 119 1.87 -11.22 -20.32
N MET A 120 3.12 -11.68 -20.22
CA MET A 120 3.95 -11.42 -19.03
C MET A 120 4.64 -10.04 -19.06
N LYS A 121 4.47 -9.26 -20.14
CA LYS A 121 5.11 -7.94 -20.33
C LYS A 121 6.60 -7.98 -19.93
N VAL A 122 7.31 -9.05 -20.33
CA VAL A 122 8.75 -9.17 -20.11
C VAL A 122 9.44 -8.26 -21.14
N GLY A 123 9.51 -6.97 -20.83
CA GLY A 123 10.13 -5.95 -21.64
C GLY A 123 10.73 -4.85 -20.76
N PRO A 124 11.75 -4.12 -21.22
CA PRO A 124 12.40 -3.08 -20.44
C PRO A 124 11.36 -2.06 -19.93
N SER A 125 11.53 -1.63 -18.68
CA SER A 125 10.59 -0.77 -17.96
C SER A 125 10.28 0.55 -18.68
N SER A 126 11.14 0.98 -19.61
CA SER A 126 10.92 2.13 -20.50
C SER A 126 9.74 1.96 -21.45
N TRP A 127 9.41 0.74 -21.87
CA TRP A 127 8.29 0.48 -22.79
C TRP A 127 6.91 0.65 -22.13
N TYR A 128 6.87 0.71 -20.81
CA TYR A 128 5.64 0.80 -20.03
C TYR A 128 5.55 2.09 -19.21
N GLN A 129 6.35 3.10 -19.56
CA GLN A 129 6.26 4.41 -18.93
C GLN A 129 4.84 4.97 -19.14
N PRO A 130 4.08 5.21 -18.05
CA PRO A 130 2.75 5.76 -18.17
C PRO A 130 2.82 7.17 -18.73
N SER A 131 1.94 7.48 -19.67
CA SER A 131 1.86 8.83 -20.23
C SER A 131 1.53 9.85 -19.13
N VAL A 132 2.06 11.07 -19.25
CA VAL A 132 1.86 12.16 -18.26
C VAL A 132 0.36 12.42 -17.97
N ARG A 133 -0.51 12.23 -18.97
CA ARG A 133 -1.97 12.34 -18.83
C ARG A 133 -2.56 11.26 -17.91
N GLN A 134 -2.05 10.02 -17.99
CA GLN A 134 -2.48 8.93 -17.12
C GLN A 134 -2.01 9.17 -15.68
N LEU A 135 -0.80 9.69 -15.48
CA LEU A 135 -0.30 10.04 -14.16
C LEU A 135 -1.14 11.16 -13.52
N ARG A 136 -1.51 12.19 -14.29
CA ARG A 136 -2.37 13.28 -13.81
C ARG A 136 -3.76 12.78 -13.40
N ARG A 137 -4.37 11.87 -14.18
CA ARG A 137 -5.65 11.23 -13.82
C ARG A 137 -5.53 10.35 -12.57
N ALA A 138 -4.43 9.61 -12.43
CA ALA A 138 -4.19 8.80 -11.25
C ALA A 138 -4.05 9.66 -9.98
N ARG A 139 -3.30 10.76 -10.07
CA ARG A 139 -3.19 11.76 -8.98
C ARG A 139 -4.53 12.38 -8.63
N MET A 140 -5.35 12.73 -9.63
CA MET A 140 -6.67 13.29 -9.37
C MET A 140 -7.57 12.31 -8.62
N ARG A 141 -7.57 11.02 -9.00
CA ARG A 141 -8.32 9.98 -8.29
C ARG A 141 -7.82 9.78 -6.85
N GLU A 142 -6.52 9.85 -6.63
CA GLU A 142 -5.94 9.77 -5.29
C GLU A 142 -6.42 10.91 -4.39
N ILE A 143 -6.45 12.14 -4.92
CA ILE A 143 -6.95 13.34 -4.22
C ILE A 143 -8.45 13.19 -3.91
N GLU A 144 -9.24 12.75 -4.89
CA GLU A 144 -10.68 12.53 -4.72
C GLU A 144 -10.99 11.46 -3.66
N GLN A 145 -10.22 10.37 -3.63
CA GLN A 145 -10.36 9.33 -2.61
C GLN A 145 -10.07 9.86 -1.20
N ARG A 146 -9.02 10.66 -1.03
CA ARG A 146 -8.70 11.29 0.26
C ARG A 146 -9.83 12.21 0.71
N HIS A 147 -10.34 13.06 -0.17
CA HIS A 147 -11.46 13.95 0.16
C HIS A 147 -12.76 13.20 0.46
N ALA A 148 -13.02 12.08 -0.22
CA ALA A 148 -14.18 11.25 0.06
C ALA A 148 -14.12 10.64 1.47
N LEU A 149 -12.94 10.17 1.91
CA LEU A 149 -12.71 9.67 3.26
C LEU A 149 -12.89 10.77 4.30
N GLU A 150 -12.26 11.92 4.11
CA GLU A 150 -12.41 13.09 5.01
C GLU A 150 -13.88 13.52 5.15
N THR A 151 -14.61 13.52 4.04
CA THR A 151 -16.04 13.88 4.03
C THR A 151 -16.89 12.83 4.76
N ALA A 152 -16.56 11.54 4.60
CA ALA A 152 -17.21 10.46 5.31
C ALA A 152 -16.98 10.56 6.83
N GLU A 153 -15.74 10.85 7.25
CA GLU A 153 -15.39 11.05 8.66
C GLU A 153 -16.13 12.24 9.28
N LYS A 154 -16.17 13.39 8.60
CA LYS A 154 -16.93 14.57 9.07
C LYS A 154 -18.41 14.24 9.24
N ARG A 155 -19.03 13.60 8.23
CA ARG A 155 -20.44 13.19 8.30
C ARG A 155 -20.70 12.19 9.42
N ALA A 156 -19.74 11.32 9.75
CA ALA A 156 -19.86 10.41 10.87
C ALA A 156 -19.87 11.16 12.21
N ARG A 157 -18.98 12.16 12.38
CA ARG A 157 -18.96 13.04 13.57
C ARG A 157 -20.25 13.83 13.72
N ASP A 158 -20.71 14.48 12.66
CA ASP A 158 -21.95 15.28 12.68
C ASP A 158 -23.17 14.44 13.05
N ARG A 159 -23.20 13.17 12.63
CA ARG A 159 -24.28 12.22 12.99
C ARG A 159 -24.27 11.90 14.48
N ILE A 160 -23.09 11.73 15.08
CA ILE A 160 -22.95 11.48 16.52
C ILE A 160 -23.41 12.71 17.29
N GLU A 161 -22.92 13.90 16.94
CA GLU A 161 -23.33 15.16 17.58
C GLU A 161 -24.84 15.40 17.47
N ALA A 162 -25.42 15.17 16.29
CA ALA A 162 -26.87 15.29 16.11
C ALA A 162 -27.66 14.27 16.95
N ALA A 163 -27.14 13.05 17.12
CA ALA A 163 -27.75 12.05 17.97
C ALA A 163 -27.69 12.47 19.46
N GLU A 164 -26.56 13.01 19.91
CA GLU A 164 -26.42 13.54 21.27
C GLU A 164 -27.37 14.71 21.54
N LEU A 165 -27.47 15.66 20.61
CA LEU A 165 -28.39 16.80 20.73
C LEU A 165 -29.84 16.34 20.78
N ARG A 166 -30.24 15.34 19.99
CA ARG A 166 -31.57 14.74 20.06
C ARG A 166 -31.81 14.07 21.42
N ALA A 167 -30.85 13.31 21.93
CA ALA A 167 -30.95 12.69 23.24
C ALA A 167 -31.10 13.73 24.37
N ARG A 168 -30.34 14.84 24.30
CA ARG A 168 -30.46 15.96 25.26
C ARG A 168 -31.84 16.62 25.19
N ARG A 169 -32.37 16.88 23.99
CA ARG A 169 -33.72 17.44 23.80
C ARG A 169 -34.80 16.55 24.39
N HIS A 170 -34.69 15.23 24.23
CA HIS A 170 -35.62 14.29 24.85
C HIS A 170 -35.58 14.34 26.38
N LYS A 171 -34.39 14.43 26.98
CA LYS A 171 -34.25 14.58 28.45
C LYS A 171 -34.90 15.86 28.97
N LEU A 172 -34.58 16.99 28.35
CA LEU A 172 -35.13 18.31 28.71
C LEU A 172 -36.66 18.35 28.56
N SER A 173 -37.21 17.78 27.49
CA SER A 173 -38.66 17.72 27.29
C SER A 173 -39.36 16.87 28.35
N GLY A 174 -38.72 15.79 28.81
CA GLY A 174 -39.21 14.97 29.91
C GLY A 174 -39.23 15.73 31.23
N GLU A 175 -38.12 16.38 31.58
CA GLU A 175 -37.97 17.19 32.80
C GLU A 175 -39.02 18.32 32.87
N ILE A 176 -39.16 19.11 31.80
CA ILE A 176 -40.15 20.18 31.72
C ILE A 176 -41.58 19.64 31.88
N SER A 177 -41.88 18.51 31.23
CA SER A 177 -43.21 17.90 31.31
C SER A 177 -43.51 17.42 32.74
N THR A 178 -42.52 16.83 33.42
CA THR A 178 -42.65 16.42 34.83
C THR A 178 -42.80 17.61 35.77
N GLU A 179 -42.05 18.69 35.56
CA GLU A 179 -42.11 19.90 36.39
C GLU A 179 -43.47 20.60 36.25
N ILE A 180 -43.98 20.74 35.01
CA ILE A 180 -45.33 21.29 34.75
C ILE A 180 -46.40 20.46 35.45
N LEU A 181 -46.30 19.13 35.37
CA LEU A 181 -47.28 18.22 35.96
C LEU A 181 -47.25 18.27 37.50
N GLU A 182 -46.05 18.43 38.08
CA GLU A 182 -45.89 18.62 39.52
C GLU A 182 -46.47 19.97 40.00
N VAL A 183 -46.19 21.06 39.29
CA VAL A 183 -46.75 22.39 39.59
C VAL A 183 -48.27 22.38 39.47
N ALA A 184 -48.81 21.78 38.41
CA ALA A 184 -50.25 21.62 38.22
C ALA A 184 -50.89 20.82 39.37
N ARG A 185 -50.26 19.70 39.77
CA ARG A 185 -50.71 18.88 40.90
C ARG A 185 -50.67 19.65 42.23
N ARG A 186 -49.62 20.44 42.46
CA ARG A 186 -49.46 21.28 43.65
C ARG A 186 -50.52 22.38 43.72
N GLY A 187 -50.83 23.01 42.58
CA GLY A 187 -51.89 24.02 42.47
C GLY A 187 -53.27 23.44 42.78
N LEU A 188 -53.61 22.27 42.22
CA LEU A 188 -54.85 21.56 42.50
C LEU A 188 -55.00 21.15 43.97
N GLY A 189 -53.91 20.68 44.60
CA GLY A 189 -53.91 20.33 46.02
C GLY A 189 -54.21 21.53 46.93
N LYS A 190 -53.72 22.72 46.57
CA LYS A 190 -53.91 23.96 47.35
C LYS A 190 -55.34 24.50 47.29
N MET A 191 -56.10 24.18 46.25
CA MET A 191 -57.50 24.60 46.10
C MET A 191 -58.50 23.69 46.84
N LYS A 192 -58.07 22.52 47.31
CA LYS A 192 -58.94 21.52 47.95
C LYS A 192 -58.94 21.60 49.49
N HIS A 193 -58.09 22.45 50.06
CA HIS A 193 -58.02 22.79 51.48
C HIS A 193 -58.52 24.22 51.69
#